data_AF-A0A9D8FGB8-F1
#
_entry.id   AF-A0A9D8FGB8-F1
#
_cell.length_a   1.000
_cell.length_b   1.000
_cell.length_c   1.000
_cell.angle_alpha   90.00
_cell.angle_beta   90.00
_cell.angle_gamma   90.00
#
_symmetry.space_group_name_H-M   'P 1'
#
loop_
_entity.id
_entity.type
_entity.pdbx_description
1 polymer ?
#
loop_
_entity_poly.entity_id
_entity_poly.type
_entity_poly.pdbx_seq_one_letter_code
_entity_poly.pdbx_strand_id
1 'polypeptide(L)'
;MNHARVDPTPGLNSLPSGPPLLGLYEEWRRISQLESEAIDNTAWTQVDSLQNSKYQLQSSILEATRALYTEASEAHLHRGRLDDEIRNVIQDLMLMERRNADRLALKQRELEHRRAELDRASRNLRQVHRAYGTSRSPAWTSYS
;
A
#
# COMPACT_ATOMS: atom_id res chain seq x y z
N MET A 1 -47.96 50.45 -6.84
CA MET A 1 -46.48 50.58 -6.96
C MET A 1 -45.87 49.46 -6.16
N ASN A 2 -45.45 48.39 -6.83
CA ASN A 2 -45.02 47.13 -6.24
C ASN A 2 -43.59 47.22 -5.71
N HIS A 3 -43.39 46.91 -4.43
CA HIS A 3 -42.07 46.60 -3.87
C HIS A 3 -41.69 45.18 -4.29
N ALA A 4 -40.71 45.06 -5.20
CA ALA A 4 -40.08 43.79 -5.52
C ALA A 4 -39.18 43.38 -4.35
N ARG A 5 -39.60 42.34 -3.61
CA ARG A 5 -38.71 41.59 -2.72
C ARG A 5 -37.75 40.79 -3.60
N VAL A 6 -36.46 41.08 -3.45
CA VAL A 6 -35.38 40.23 -3.97
C VAL A 6 -35.26 39.05 -3.01
N ASP A 7 -35.75 37.89 -3.42
CA ASP A 7 -35.43 36.64 -2.75
C ASP A 7 -33.95 36.33 -2.98
N PRO A 8 -33.15 36.03 -1.94
CA PRO A 8 -31.82 35.48 -2.11
C PRO A 8 -31.97 34.00 -2.52
N THR A 9 -31.62 33.67 -3.76
CA THR A 9 -31.47 32.29 -4.22
C THR A 9 -30.38 31.59 -3.38
N PRO A 10 -30.69 30.54 -2.61
CA PRO A 10 -29.69 29.72 -1.95
C PRO A 10 -29.34 28.58 -2.92
N GLY A 11 -28.37 28.82 -3.81
CA GLY A 11 -27.99 27.88 -4.87
C GLY A 11 -26.54 27.40 -4.82
N LEU A 12 -25.85 27.49 -3.67
CA LEU A 12 -24.41 27.18 -3.57
C LEU A 12 -24.03 25.98 -2.69
N ASN A 13 -25.00 25.19 -2.21
CA ASN A 13 -24.73 24.10 -1.25
C ASN A 13 -25.16 22.71 -1.74
N SER A 14 -24.78 22.36 -2.96
CA SER A 14 -24.75 20.94 -3.36
C SER A 14 -23.36 20.62 -3.90
N LEU A 15 -22.35 20.74 -3.02
CA LEU A 15 -21.10 20.00 -3.20
C LEU A 15 -21.46 18.50 -3.25
N PRO A 16 -20.89 17.71 -4.18
CA PRO A 16 -21.11 16.27 -4.17
C PRO A 16 -20.73 15.71 -2.80
N SER A 17 -21.62 14.90 -2.24
CA SER A 17 -21.57 14.30 -0.90
C SER A 17 -20.47 13.25 -0.71
N GLY A 18 -19.39 13.32 -1.49
CA GLY A 18 -18.17 12.53 -1.35
C GLY A 18 -17.05 13.37 -0.73
N PRO A 19 -16.05 12.75 -0.07
CA PRO A 19 -14.90 13.46 0.44
C PRO A 19 -14.19 14.23 -0.69
N PRO A 20 -13.68 15.45 -0.44
CA PRO A 20 -12.97 16.22 -1.45
C PRO A 20 -11.80 15.40 -1.99
N LEU A 21 -11.57 15.44 -3.31
CA LEU A 21 -10.54 14.67 -4.01
C LEU A 21 -9.16 14.80 -3.34
N LEU A 22 -8.84 15.98 -2.80
CA LEU A 22 -7.63 16.23 -2.03
C LEU A 22 -7.54 15.35 -0.77
N GLY A 23 -8.65 15.23 -0.02
CA GLY A 23 -8.72 14.37 1.17
C GLY A 23 -8.56 12.88 0.85
N LEU A 24 -9.01 12.44 -0.33
CA LEU A 24 -8.75 11.07 -0.80
C LEU A 24 -7.25 10.84 -1.07
N TYR A 25 -6.55 11.82 -1.65
CA TYR A 25 -5.11 11.71 -1.85
C TYR A 25 -4.30 11.81 -0.56
N GLU A 26 -4.74 12.63 0.41
CA GLU A 26 -4.13 12.68 1.75
C GLU A 26 -4.28 11.34 2.47
N GLU A 27 -5.45 10.71 2.37
CA GLU A 27 -5.67 9.37 2.92
C GLU A 27 -4.78 8.33 2.23
N TRP A 28 -4.60 8.43 0.91
CA TRP A 28 -3.66 7.56 0.20
C TRP A 28 -2.25 7.72 0.75
N ARG A 29 -1.80 8.97 0.93
CA ARG A 29 -0.48 9.30 1.48
C ARG A 29 -0.30 8.67 2.86
N ARG A 30 -1.31 8.78 3.73
CA ARG A 30 -1.31 8.18 5.07
C ARG A 30 -1.18 6.66 5.01
N ILE A 31 -1.97 6.01 4.15
CA ILE A 31 -1.91 4.54 3.96
C ILE A 31 -0.54 4.11 3.42
N SER A 32 0.06 4.86 2.49
CA SER A 32 1.40 4.55 1.95
C SER A 32 2.51 4.69 3.00
N GLN A 33 2.38 5.63 3.94
CA GLN A 33 3.31 5.74 5.09
C GLN A 33 3.17 4.54 6.03
N LEU A 34 1.95 4.18 6.39
CA LEU A 34 1.68 3.01 7.23
C LEU A 34 2.15 1.70 6.58
N GLU A 35 2.03 1.58 5.26
CA GLU A 35 2.53 0.42 4.52
C GLU A 35 4.06 0.34 4.61
N SER A 36 4.74 1.48 4.43
CA SER A 36 6.19 1.60 4.62
C SER A 36 6.63 1.08 6.00
N GLU A 37 5.95 1.51 7.06
CA GLU A 37 6.21 1.07 8.44
C GLU A 37 5.91 -0.42 8.64
N ALA A 38 4.83 -0.93 8.04
CA ALA A 38 4.47 -2.35 8.12
C ALA A 38 5.50 -3.24 7.39
N ILE A 39 6.02 -2.81 6.25
CA ILE A 39 7.10 -3.49 5.52
C ILE A 39 8.37 -3.54 6.38
N ASP A 40 8.75 -2.41 6.99
CA ASP A 40 9.95 -2.32 7.82
C ASP A 40 9.85 -3.26 9.05
N ASN A 41 8.65 -3.37 9.64
CA ASN A 41 8.34 -4.24 10.77
C ASN A 41 7.99 -5.69 10.38
N THR A 42 8.05 -6.06 9.10
CA THR A 42 7.67 -7.39 8.58
C THR A 42 6.23 -7.83 8.93
N ALA A 43 5.32 -6.88 9.11
CA ALA A 43 3.91 -7.11 9.43
C ALA A 43 3.08 -7.39 8.16
N TRP A 44 3.33 -8.53 7.50
CA TRP A 44 2.79 -8.81 6.15
C TRP A 44 1.26 -8.82 6.06
N THR A 45 0.56 -9.30 7.08
CA THR A 45 -0.90 -9.27 7.13
C THR A 45 -1.45 -7.83 7.15
N GLN A 46 -0.72 -6.91 7.77
CA GLN A 46 -1.05 -5.49 7.77
C GLN A 46 -0.75 -4.86 6.40
N VAL A 47 0.35 -5.24 5.74
CA VAL A 47 0.67 -4.81 4.37
C VAL A 47 -0.46 -5.19 3.41
N ASP A 48 -0.94 -6.45 3.45
CA ASP A 48 -2.06 -6.89 2.63
C ASP A 48 -3.35 -6.08 2.90
N SER A 49 -3.65 -5.83 4.17
CA SER A 49 -4.81 -5.00 4.53
C SER A 49 -4.69 -3.57 3.99
N LEU A 50 -3.51 -2.97 4.08
CA LEU A 50 -3.26 -1.60 3.60
C LEU A 50 -3.32 -1.53 2.07
N GLN A 51 -2.81 -2.54 1.36
CA GLN A 51 -2.93 -2.63 -0.10
C GLN A 51 -4.38 -2.77 -0.55
N ASN A 52 -5.18 -3.56 0.16
CA ASN A 52 -6.63 -3.63 -0.09
C ASN A 52 -7.32 -2.29 0.14
N SER A 53 -6.95 -1.55 1.20
CA SER A 53 -7.47 -0.20 1.44
C SER A 53 -7.08 0.78 0.31
N LYS A 54 -5.84 0.72 -0.21
CA LYS A 54 -5.43 1.52 -1.38
C LYS A 54 -6.26 1.19 -2.62
N TYR A 55 -6.52 -0.08 -2.87
CA TYR A 55 -7.32 -0.51 -4.02
C TYR A 55 -8.76 0.05 -3.95
N GLN A 56 -9.37 0.01 -2.77
CA GLN A 56 -10.69 0.61 -2.54
C GLN A 56 -10.64 2.14 -2.75
N LEU A 57 -9.64 2.80 -2.18
CA LEU A 57 -9.45 4.24 -2.29
C LEU A 57 -9.24 4.70 -3.75
N GLN A 58 -8.55 3.90 -4.56
CA GLN A 58 -8.37 4.16 -5.99
C GLN A 58 -9.69 4.27 -6.73
N SER A 59 -10.65 3.41 -6.39
CA SER A 59 -11.99 3.43 -6.98
C SER A 59 -12.69 4.75 -6.64
N SER A 60 -12.63 5.17 -5.38
CA SER A 60 -13.19 6.45 -4.92
C SER A 60 -12.53 7.66 -5.58
N ILE A 61 -11.20 7.65 -5.75
CA ILE A 61 -10.47 8.73 -6.45
C ILE A 61 -10.90 8.83 -7.91
N LEU A 62 -11.04 7.69 -8.60
CA LEU A 62 -11.48 7.66 -10.00
C LEU A 62 -12.90 8.22 -10.15
N GLU A 63 -13.81 7.87 -9.25
CA GLU A 63 -15.18 8.40 -9.23
C GLU A 63 -15.20 9.90 -8.97
N ALA A 64 -14.50 10.38 -7.95
CA ALA A 64 -14.41 11.80 -7.61
C ALA A 64 -13.76 12.61 -8.75
N THR A 65 -12.74 12.06 -9.40
CA THR A 65 -12.07 12.69 -10.55
C THR A 65 -13.03 12.80 -11.75
N ARG A 66 -13.80 11.75 -12.05
CA ARG A 66 -14.80 11.78 -13.13
C ARG A 66 -15.90 12.81 -12.87
N ALA A 67 -16.41 12.88 -11.64
CA ALA A 67 -17.41 13.88 -11.24
C ALA A 67 -16.86 15.30 -11.48
N LEU A 68 -15.63 15.55 -11.04
CA LEU A 68 -14.97 16.85 -11.18
C LEU A 68 -14.75 17.25 -12.65
N TYR A 69 -14.36 16.31 -13.52
CA TYR A 69 -14.26 16.58 -14.96
C TYR A 69 -15.60 16.88 -15.63
N THR A 70 -16.68 16.25 -15.17
CA THR A 70 -18.04 16.45 -15.70
C THR A 70 -18.51 17.86 -15.36
N GLU A 71 -18.41 18.25 -14.08
CA GLU A 71 -18.77 19.59 -13.60
C GLU A 71 -17.89 20.70 -14.20
N ALA A 72 -16.58 20.45 -14.34
CA ALA A 72 -15.66 21.42 -14.94
C ALA A 72 -15.88 21.61 -16.46
N SER A 73 -16.49 20.66 -17.15
CA SER A 73 -16.92 20.83 -18.54
C SER A 73 -18.12 21.77 -18.65
N GLU A 74 -18.98 21.80 -17.62
CA GLU A 74 -20.18 22.62 -17.57
C GLU A 74 -19.88 24.06 -17.10
N ALA A 75 -18.91 24.23 -16.19
CA ALA A 75 -18.69 25.51 -15.50
C ALA A 75 -17.66 26.48 -16.14
N HIS A 76 -16.86 26.07 -17.16
CA HIS A 76 -15.85 26.93 -17.82
C HIS A 76 -14.92 27.72 -16.86
N LEU A 77 -14.74 27.27 -15.61
CA LEU A 77 -14.06 28.04 -14.57
C LEU A 77 -12.78 27.36 -14.07
N HIS A 78 -11.73 28.18 -13.97
CA HIS A 78 -10.45 28.03 -13.26
C HIS A 78 -9.87 26.62 -13.06
N ARG A 79 -9.57 25.94 -14.17
CA ARG A 79 -8.93 24.61 -14.21
C ARG A 79 -7.44 24.61 -13.78
N GLY A 80 -6.70 25.71 -13.99
CA GLY A 80 -5.23 25.72 -13.87
C GLY A 80 -4.67 25.45 -12.47
N ARG A 81 -5.22 26.08 -11.42
CA ARG A 81 -4.64 25.98 -10.06
C ARG A 81 -4.91 24.64 -9.39
N LEU A 82 -6.11 24.10 -9.57
CA LEU A 82 -6.51 22.78 -9.07
C LEU A 82 -5.72 21.66 -9.76
N ASP A 83 -5.52 21.76 -11.07
CA ASP A 83 -4.74 20.79 -11.84
C ASP A 83 -3.27 20.71 -11.37
N ASP A 84 -2.66 21.85 -11.03
CA ASP A 84 -1.28 21.90 -10.54
C ASP A 84 -1.13 21.26 -9.14
N GLU A 85 -2.08 21.53 -8.24
CA GLU A 85 -2.08 20.96 -6.89
C GLU A 85 -2.29 19.43 -6.92
N ILE A 86 -3.26 18.97 -7.72
CA ILE A 86 -3.50 17.54 -7.93
C ILE A 86 -2.28 16.86 -8.56
N ARG A 87 -1.65 17.49 -9.57
CA ARG A 87 -0.46 16.96 -10.22
C ARG A 87 0.70 16.78 -9.25
N ASN A 88 0.95 17.76 -8.38
CA ASN A 88 2.02 17.67 -7.39
C ASN A 88 1.77 16.52 -6.41
N VAL A 89 0.54 16.39 -5.93
CA VAL A 89 0.17 15.29 -5.01
C VAL A 89 0.31 13.93 -5.68
N ILE A 90 -0.10 13.78 -6.94
CA ILE A 90 0.09 12.53 -7.70
C ILE A 90 1.59 12.20 -7.87
N GLN A 91 2.43 13.20 -8.16
CA GLN A 91 3.88 12.98 -8.28
C GLN A 91 4.51 12.49 -6.98
N ASP A 92 4.14 13.10 -5.85
CA ASP A 92 4.59 12.67 -4.53
C ASP A 92 4.14 11.23 -4.22
N LEU A 93 2.88 10.91 -4.54
CA LEU A 93 2.34 9.56 -4.38
C LEU A 93 3.08 8.53 -5.24
N MET A 94 3.35 8.82 -6.51
CA MET A 94 4.12 7.93 -7.39
C MET A 94 5.52 7.66 -6.83
N LEU A 95 6.18 8.68 -6.29
CA LEU A 95 7.50 8.53 -5.68
C LEU A 95 7.44 7.65 -4.41
N MET A 96 6.40 7.82 -3.59
CA MET A 96 6.17 6.99 -2.41
C MET A 96 5.89 5.53 -2.76
N GLU A 97 5.02 5.25 -3.74
CA GLU A 97 4.73 3.89 -4.19
C GLU A 97 5.98 3.21 -4.73
N ARG A 98 6.80 3.92 -5.51
CA ARG A 98 8.07 3.38 -6.00
C ARG A 98 9.01 3.00 -4.86
N ARG A 99 9.13 3.85 -3.85
CA ARG A 99 9.95 3.56 -2.66
C ARG A 99 9.42 2.34 -1.89
N ASN A 100 8.10 2.21 -1.74
CA ASN A 100 7.50 1.05 -1.09
C ASN A 100 7.77 -0.24 -1.88
N ALA A 101 7.66 -0.19 -3.21
CA ALA A 101 7.99 -1.32 -4.08
C ALA A 101 9.47 -1.74 -3.96
N ASP A 102 10.39 -0.77 -3.94
CA ASP A 102 11.83 -1.03 -3.77
C ASP A 102 12.12 -1.68 -2.40
N ARG A 103 11.47 -1.21 -1.33
CA ARG A 103 11.60 -1.80 0.02
C ARG A 103 11.06 -3.23 0.07
N LEU A 104 9.89 -3.46 -0.51
CA LEU A 104 9.29 -4.80 -0.57
C LEU A 104 10.20 -5.78 -1.33
N ALA A 105 10.74 -5.36 -2.48
CA ALA A 105 11.68 -6.16 -3.28
C ALA A 105 13.00 -6.43 -2.53
N LEU A 106 13.48 -5.49 -1.72
CA LEU A 106 14.64 -5.72 -0.87
C LEU A 106 14.33 -6.76 0.22
N LYS A 107 13.20 -6.63 0.92
CA LYS A 107 12.78 -7.58 1.96
C LYS A 107 12.56 -8.98 1.41
N GLN A 108 11.96 -9.12 0.23
CA GLN A 108 11.81 -10.42 -0.44
C GLN A 108 13.16 -11.09 -0.67
N ARG A 109 14.15 -10.37 -1.21
CA ARG A 109 15.50 -10.90 -1.43
C ARG A 109 16.18 -11.32 -0.12
N GLU A 110 16.02 -10.54 0.95
CA GLU A 110 16.54 -10.90 2.29
C GLU A 110 15.91 -12.20 2.82
N LEU A 111 14.59 -12.34 2.69
CA LEU A 111 13.87 -13.52 3.15
C LEU A 111 14.23 -14.77 2.33
N GLU A 112 14.38 -14.64 1.01
CA GLU A 112 14.83 -15.72 0.13
C GLU A 112 16.25 -16.18 0.49
N HIS A 113 17.15 -15.24 0.77
CA HIS A 113 18.51 -15.55 1.20
C HIS A 113 18.50 -16.33 2.52
N ARG A 114 17.78 -15.84 3.54
CA ARG A 114 17.65 -16.51 4.84
C ARG A 114 17.04 -17.90 4.72
N ARG A 115 16.03 -18.06 3.85
CA ARG A 115 15.43 -19.38 3.57
C ARG A 115 16.48 -20.34 3.00
N ALA A 116 17.28 -19.89 2.03
CA ALA A 116 18.33 -20.72 1.46
C ALA A 116 19.40 -21.11 2.49
N GLU A 117 19.75 -20.22 3.41
CA GLU A 117 20.67 -20.51 4.52
C GLU A 117 20.10 -21.55 5.48
N LEU A 118 18.83 -21.41 5.89
CA LEU A 118 18.15 -22.37 6.75
C LEU A 118 18.05 -23.76 6.10
N ASP A 119 17.77 -23.82 4.79
CA ASP A 119 17.72 -25.06 4.04
C ASP A 119 19.10 -25.76 3.97
N ARG A 120 20.19 -24.98 3.85
CA ARG A 120 21.55 -25.51 3.95
C ARG A 120 21.85 -26.02 5.36
N ALA A 121 21.55 -25.23 6.39
CA ALA A 121 21.77 -25.62 7.78
C ALA A 121 21.00 -26.89 8.15
N SER A 122 19.72 -27.00 7.74
CA SER A 122 18.88 -28.19 7.92
C SER A 122 19.45 -29.44 7.24
N ARG A 123 20.00 -29.29 6.01
CA ARG A 123 20.67 -30.40 5.32
C ARG A 123 21.95 -30.82 6.04
N ASN A 124 22.76 -29.87 6.48
CA ASN A 124 23.99 -30.14 7.23
C ASN A 124 23.68 -30.84 8.56
N LEU A 125 22.68 -30.39 9.31
CA LEU A 125 22.23 -31.02 10.54
C LEU A 125 21.81 -32.47 10.32
N ARG A 126 21.03 -32.74 9.25
CA ARG A 126 20.64 -34.10 8.88
C ARG A 126 21.84 -34.99 8.53
N GLN A 127 22.86 -34.44 7.87
CA GLN A 127 24.08 -35.17 7.54
C GLN A 127 24.89 -35.49 8.80
N VAL A 128 25.09 -34.53 9.69
CA VAL A 128 25.77 -34.72 10.97
C VAL A 128 25.02 -35.74 11.83
N HIS A 129 23.69 -35.63 11.94
CA HIS A 129 22.88 -36.60 12.67
C HIS A 129 22.99 -38.01 12.09
N ARG A 130 23.07 -38.17 10.76
CA ARG A 130 23.31 -39.49 10.15
C ARG A 130 24.71 -40.03 10.50
N ALA A 131 25.73 -39.19 10.37
CA ALA A 131 27.13 -39.58 10.59
C ALA A 131 27.42 -39.95 12.05
N TYR A 132 26.83 -39.23 13.01
CA TYR A 132 27.13 -39.40 14.43
C TYR A 132 26.00 -40.05 15.26
N GLY A 133 24.74 -39.88 14.84
CA GLY A 133 23.58 -40.44 15.54
C GLY A 133 23.29 -41.92 15.23
N THR A 134 23.92 -42.49 14.20
CA THR A 134 23.81 -43.93 13.85
C THR A 134 25.00 -44.74 14.38
N SER A 135 25.66 -44.29 15.44
CA SER A 135 26.61 -45.11 16.19
C SER A 135 25.83 -46.09 17.10
N ARG A 136 25.04 -46.97 16.49
CA ARG A 136 24.56 -48.19 17.15
C ARG A 136 25.79 -49.05 17.39
N SER A 137 26.12 -49.20 18.68
CA SER A 137 27.22 -49.98 19.25
C SER A 137 27.68 -51.14 18.36
N PRO A 138 28.99 -51.28 18.07
CA PRO A 138 29.47 -52.49 17.42
C PRO A 138 29.10 -53.66 18.33
N ALA A 139 28.23 -54.55 17.84
CA ALA A 139 27.94 -55.82 18.47
C ALA A 139 29.22 -56.66 18.41
N TRP A 140 30.15 -56.36 19.30
CA TRP A 140 31.34 -57.15 19.57
C TRP A 140 30.87 -58.31 20.45
N THR A 141 30.16 -59.26 19.84
CA THR A 141 29.95 -60.57 20.45
C THR A 141 31.25 -61.33 20.33
N SER A 142 32.02 -61.25 21.41
CA SER A 142 33.21 -62.05 21.70
C SER A 142 32.93 -63.54 21.47
N TYR A 143 33.81 -64.20 20.70
CA TYR A 143 33.98 -65.65 20.77
C TYR A 143 34.60 -65.98 22.13
N SER A 144 33.92 -66.80 22.93
CA SER A 144 34.45 -67.50 24.11
C SER A 144 33.83 -68.88 24.15
#